data_AF-A0A7W4CNS5-F1
#
_entry.id   AF-A0A7W4CNS5-F1
#
_cell.length_a   1.000
_cell.length_b   1.000
_cell.length_c   1.000
_cell.angle_alpha   90.00
_cell.angle_beta   90.00
_cell.angle_gamma   90.00
#
_symmetry.space_group_name_H-M   'P 1'
#
loop_
_entity.id
_entity.type
_entity.pdbx_description
1 polymer ?
#
loop_
_entity_poly.entity_id
_entity_poly.type
_entity_poly.pdbx_seq_one_letter_code
_entity_poly.pdbx_strand_id
1 'polypeptide(L)'
;MNIFRKLRIFKNTAVTAHGKIDQNFLRNTFQDIEKRVAKNDDQEKIKSDRDFLKKHWREIHDSGIDLERILKIMDPLEILYQFKELQAAGMQLDINQIVYSIHEWPNNKVDLHYLHSLDADMDQIAYRGNLEPNSLDEINNLIINGVSVQTTFELSEDYILSNADYPDNLFKILSFFYTLGITSEQIRSIISRVIPTIFVDEVKLFPIKSIIDDIVNSSPDKWPSIGIKTSEYAKPWICLNYYRYLGVDSGKTLSDIPSVDYGKTLADLPKAVSVHDFIHHVYLGEIEREISYQGYTFDQFIRRSFLPAGGDIEQLAQKSFSENIDYEDPVGWLILAAIYVNGGKLINRYKLSKYANLTNYFGVDLKFATEYFPKILTDREEDLT
;
A
#
# COMPACT_ATOMS: atom_id res chain seq x y z
N MET A 1 55.15 22.34 -19.04
CA MET A 1 54.38 23.44 -18.41
C MET A 1 55.33 24.61 -18.15
N ASN A 2 55.16 25.74 -18.84
CA ASN A 2 56.21 26.77 -18.99
C ASN A 2 56.25 27.73 -17.78
N ILE A 3 57.43 27.89 -17.15
CA ILE A 3 57.69 28.74 -15.97
C ILE A 3 57.22 30.19 -16.19
N PHE A 4 57.27 30.67 -17.44
CA PHE A 4 56.75 31.97 -17.83
C PHE A 4 55.23 32.14 -17.59
N ARG A 5 54.43 31.06 -17.65
CA ARG A 5 52.98 31.13 -17.41
C ARG A 5 52.67 31.29 -15.92
N LYS A 6 53.41 30.59 -15.04
CA LYS A 6 53.32 30.77 -13.58
C LYS A 6 53.78 32.17 -13.15
N LEU A 7 54.87 32.67 -13.73
CA LEU A 7 55.36 34.04 -13.47
C LEU A 7 54.40 35.13 -13.94
N ARG A 8 53.68 34.91 -15.05
CA ARG A 8 52.65 35.85 -15.55
C ARG A 8 51.41 35.87 -14.67
N ILE A 9 50.98 34.71 -14.16
CA ILE A 9 49.88 34.62 -13.18
C ILE A 9 50.28 35.35 -11.90
N PHE A 10 51.47 35.09 -11.35
CA PHE A 10 51.96 35.74 -10.11
C PHE A 10 52.16 37.26 -10.25
N LYS A 11 52.70 37.74 -11.38
CA LYS A 11 52.84 39.18 -11.63
C LYS A 11 51.47 39.88 -11.70
N ASN A 12 50.45 39.20 -12.21
CA ASN A 12 49.10 39.73 -12.28
C ASN A 12 48.35 39.62 -10.95
N THR A 13 48.67 38.65 -10.08
CA THR A 13 48.19 38.59 -8.68
C THR A 13 48.69 39.81 -7.87
N ALA A 14 49.88 40.33 -8.18
CA ALA A 14 50.41 41.54 -7.54
C ALA A 14 49.79 42.86 -8.08
N VAL A 15 49.28 42.87 -9.31
CA VAL A 15 48.57 44.03 -9.90
C VAL A 15 47.08 44.03 -9.56
N THR A 16 46.52 42.89 -9.19
CA THR A 16 45.09 42.73 -8.79
C THR A 16 44.76 43.34 -7.44
N ALA A 17 45.74 43.85 -6.68
CA ALA A 17 45.42 44.62 -5.50
C ALA A 17 44.66 45.91 -5.86
N HIS A 18 44.86 46.54 -7.03
CA HIS A 18 44.30 47.87 -7.36
C HIS A 18 43.97 48.14 -8.86
N GLY A 19 43.82 47.13 -9.74
CA GLY A 19 43.60 47.36 -11.17
C GLY A 19 42.58 46.43 -11.83
N LYS A 20 41.69 47.00 -12.66
CA LYS A 20 40.82 46.26 -13.59
C LYS A 20 41.63 45.19 -14.34
N ILE A 21 41.11 43.96 -14.41
CA ILE A 21 41.73 42.88 -15.19
C ILE A 21 41.82 43.31 -16.66
N ASP A 22 42.99 43.11 -17.28
CA ASP A 22 43.23 43.45 -18.68
C ASP A 22 42.27 42.68 -19.60
N GLN A 23 41.50 43.40 -20.43
CA GLN A 23 40.57 42.84 -21.40
C GLN A 23 41.25 41.88 -22.38
N ASN A 24 42.49 42.16 -22.80
CA ASN A 24 43.23 41.25 -23.68
C ASN A 24 43.60 39.95 -22.99
N PHE A 25 43.87 39.99 -21.68
CA PHE A 25 44.10 38.79 -20.89
C PHE A 25 42.84 37.93 -20.80
N LEU A 26 41.67 38.53 -20.54
CA LEU A 26 40.38 37.83 -20.46
C LEU A 26 40.00 37.18 -21.78
N ARG A 27 40.09 37.90 -22.90
CA ARG A 27 39.84 37.37 -24.25
C ARG A 27 40.74 36.19 -24.59
N ASN A 28 42.05 36.32 -24.38
CA ASN A 28 43.01 35.25 -24.66
C ASN A 28 42.77 34.03 -23.76
N THR A 29 42.46 34.25 -22.48
CA THR A 29 42.16 33.17 -21.54
C THR A 29 40.89 32.42 -21.95
N PHE A 30 39.82 33.13 -22.32
CA PHE A 30 38.59 32.50 -22.79
C PHE A 30 38.81 31.63 -24.04
N GLN A 31 39.53 32.13 -25.06
CA GLN A 31 39.85 31.36 -26.26
C GLN A 31 40.67 30.10 -25.97
N ASP A 32 41.58 30.20 -25.01
CA ASP A 32 42.38 29.07 -24.54
C ASP A 32 41.53 28.01 -23.83
N ILE A 33 40.55 28.44 -23.02
CA ILE A 33 39.58 27.56 -22.36
C ILE A 33 38.69 26.87 -23.40
N GLU A 34 38.08 27.64 -24.30
CA GLU A 34 37.19 27.13 -25.35
C GLU A 34 37.87 26.04 -26.19
N LYS A 35 39.13 26.24 -26.59
CA LYS A 35 39.91 25.23 -27.31
C LYS A 35 40.18 23.97 -26.49
N ARG A 36 40.40 24.08 -25.18
CA ARG A 36 40.63 22.93 -24.30
C ARG A 36 39.36 22.11 -24.10
N VAL A 37 38.23 22.79 -23.85
CA VAL A 37 36.91 22.16 -23.73
C VAL A 37 36.55 21.45 -25.04
N ALA A 38 36.71 22.11 -26.19
CA ALA A 38 36.39 21.52 -27.49
C ALA A 38 37.24 20.30 -27.86
N LYS A 39 38.48 20.21 -27.33
CA LYS A 39 39.39 19.08 -27.57
C LYS A 39 39.22 17.94 -26.55
N ASN A 40 38.37 18.12 -25.54
CA ASN A 40 38.24 17.20 -24.42
C ASN A 40 39.61 16.79 -23.84
N ASP A 41 40.43 17.80 -23.55
CA ASP A 41 41.79 17.65 -23.02
C ASP A 41 41.76 17.13 -21.55
N ASP A 42 42.79 17.45 -20.77
CA ASP A 42 42.89 17.14 -19.34
C ASP A 42 41.67 17.61 -18.51
N GLN A 43 40.95 16.66 -17.89
CA GLN A 43 39.73 16.91 -17.10
C GLN A 43 39.97 17.79 -15.86
N GLU A 44 41.13 17.70 -15.20
CA GLU A 44 41.43 18.57 -14.06
C GLU A 44 41.60 20.02 -14.52
N LYS A 45 42.21 20.23 -15.69
CA LYS A 45 42.34 21.56 -16.29
C LYS A 45 40.98 22.11 -16.72
N ILE A 46 40.14 21.30 -17.35
CA ILE A 46 38.77 21.69 -17.75
C ILE A 46 37.96 22.10 -16.51
N LYS A 47 38.08 21.37 -15.40
CA LYS A 47 37.43 21.73 -14.13
C LYS A 47 37.92 23.09 -13.61
N SER A 48 39.23 23.31 -13.56
CA SER A 48 39.79 24.61 -13.15
C SER A 48 39.39 25.75 -14.09
N ASP A 49 39.24 25.47 -15.39
CA ASP A 49 38.79 26.45 -16.37
C ASP A 49 37.31 26.81 -16.17
N ARG A 50 36.45 25.82 -15.86
CA ARG A 50 35.05 26.05 -15.49
C ARG A 50 34.92 26.86 -14.20
N ASP A 51 35.76 26.59 -13.19
CA ASP A 51 35.81 27.40 -11.96
C ASP A 51 36.21 28.86 -12.21
N PHE A 52 37.08 29.09 -13.20
CA PHE A 52 37.45 30.43 -13.64
C PHE A 52 36.26 31.13 -14.32
N LEU A 53 35.58 30.45 -15.26
CA LEU A 53 34.39 30.98 -15.92
C LEU A 53 33.27 31.31 -14.93
N LYS A 54 33.03 30.44 -13.94
CA LYS A 54 32.06 30.66 -12.85
C LYS A 54 32.24 32.04 -12.20
N LYS A 55 33.50 32.43 -11.93
CA LYS A 55 33.83 33.66 -11.20
C LYS A 55 33.92 34.90 -12.07
N HIS A 56 34.31 34.74 -13.34
CA HIS A 56 34.74 35.87 -14.18
C HIS A 56 33.93 36.05 -15.48
N TRP A 57 32.79 35.38 -15.64
CA TRP A 57 32.01 35.48 -16.88
C TRP A 57 31.57 36.91 -17.21
N ARG A 58 31.29 37.75 -16.18
CA ARG A 58 30.90 39.16 -16.36
C ARG A 58 32.03 39.96 -16.98
N GLU A 59 33.23 39.87 -16.42
CA GLU A 59 34.40 40.58 -16.92
C GLU A 59 34.80 40.07 -18.32
N ILE A 60 34.61 38.78 -18.59
CA ILE A 60 34.82 38.20 -19.92
C ILE A 60 33.79 38.77 -20.90
N HIS A 61 32.53 38.88 -20.52
CA HIS A 61 31.48 39.48 -21.34
C HIS A 61 31.74 40.97 -21.61
N ASP A 62 32.08 41.75 -20.57
CA ASP A 62 32.47 43.16 -20.66
C ASP A 62 33.72 43.38 -21.52
N SER A 63 34.56 42.35 -21.65
CA SER A 63 35.68 42.37 -22.58
C SER A 63 35.25 42.23 -24.05
N GLY A 64 33.97 42.06 -24.36
CA GLY A 64 33.43 41.94 -25.72
C GLY A 64 33.35 40.50 -26.25
N ILE A 65 33.39 39.50 -25.35
CA ILE A 65 33.05 38.12 -25.71
C ILE A 65 31.53 37.96 -25.56
N ASP A 66 30.91 37.39 -26.58
CA ASP A 66 29.49 37.12 -26.58
C ASP A 66 29.08 36.13 -25.46
N LEU A 67 27.99 36.44 -24.77
CA LEU A 67 27.57 35.69 -23.58
C LEU A 67 27.06 34.29 -23.95
N GLU A 68 26.39 34.10 -25.10
CA GLU A 68 26.02 32.77 -25.58
C GLU A 68 27.24 31.88 -25.79
N ARG A 69 28.33 32.46 -26.31
CA ARG A 69 29.59 31.75 -26.49
C ARG A 69 30.21 31.31 -25.16
N ILE A 70 30.09 32.13 -24.11
CA ILE A 70 30.55 31.77 -22.76
C ILE A 70 29.72 30.61 -22.21
N LEU A 71 28.39 30.66 -22.35
CA LEU A 71 27.48 29.64 -21.83
C LEU A 71 27.68 28.26 -22.47
N LYS A 72 28.08 28.20 -23.76
CA LYS A 72 28.36 26.93 -24.46
C LYS A 72 29.44 26.07 -23.79
N ILE A 73 30.33 26.67 -23.01
CA ILE A 73 31.45 25.97 -22.35
C ILE A 73 31.38 26.05 -20.82
N MET A 74 30.41 26.79 -20.28
CA MET A 74 30.16 26.86 -18.84
C MET A 74 29.49 25.57 -18.37
N ASP A 75 29.73 25.20 -17.11
CA ASP A 75 29.07 24.05 -16.52
C ASP A 75 27.56 24.33 -16.34
N PRO A 76 26.66 23.43 -16.79
CA PRO A 76 25.22 23.62 -16.65
C PRO A 76 24.76 23.87 -15.19
N LEU A 77 25.43 23.28 -14.20
CA LEU A 77 25.13 23.57 -12.79
C LEU A 77 25.46 25.02 -12.42
N GLU A 78 26.51 25.59 -12.98
CA GLU A 78 26.87 26.98 -12.72
C GLU A 78 25.96 27.96 -13.46
N ILE A 79 25.48 27.58 -14.64
CA ILE A 79 24.42 28.32 -15.34
C ILE A 79 23.15 28.34 -14.48
N LEU A 80 22.76 27.21 -13.88
CA LEU A 80 21.63 27.13 -12.97
C LEU A 80 21.79 28.04 -11.74
N TYR A 81 22.92 27.99 -11.04
CA TYR A 81 23.14 28.82 -9.86
C TYR A 81 23.17 30.32 -10.16
N GLN A 82 23.56 30.71 -11.38
CA GLN A 82 23.64 32.10 -11.81
C GLN A 82 22.50 32.51 -12.74
N PHE A 83 21.43 31.71 -12.81
CA PHE A 83 20.34 31.85 -13.79
C PHE A 83 19.73 33.26 -13.83
N LYS A 84 19.34 33.79 -12.66
CA LYS A 84 18.74 35.15 -12.56
C LYS A 84 19.71 36.25 -13.00
N GLU A 85 21.00 36.08 -12.71
CA GLU A 85 22.03 37.06 -13.09
C GLU A 85 22.28 37.06 -14.60
N LEU A 86 22.31 35.87 -15.21
CA LEU A 86 22.47 35.70 -16.65
C LEU A 86 21.25 36.21 -17.42
N GLN A 87 20.03 35.96 -16.94
CA GLN A 87 18.81 36.56 -17.51
C GLN A 87 18.83 38.09 -17.40
N ALA A 88 19.25 38.65 -16.26
CA ALA A 88 19.39 40.10 -16.09
C ALA A 88 20.45 40.72 -17.02
N ALA A 89 21.44 39.93 -17.46
CA ALA A 89 22.41 40.31 -18.48
C ALA A 89 21.88 40.20 -19.92
N GLY A 90 20.60 39.86 -20.11
CA GLY A 90 19.93 39.83 -21.41
C GLY A 90 19.84 38.45 -22.06
N MET A 91 20.25 37.38 -21.37
CA MET A 91 20.14 36.02 -21.90
C MET A 91 18.72 35.50 -21.86
N GLN A 92 18.28 34.92 -22.97
CA GLN A 92 17.06 34.10 -23.00
C GLN A 92 17.42 32.67 -22.59
N LEU A 93 17.24 32.38 -21.30
CA LEU A 93 17.50 31.06 -20.73
C LEU A 93 16.19 30.29 -20.51
N ASP A 94 16.19 29.01 -20.89
CA ASP A 94 15.15 28.04 -20.56
C ASP A 94 15.67 27.15 -19.42
N ILE A 95 15.01 27.24 -18.26
CA ILE A 95 15.39 26.52 -17.06
C ILE A 95 15.35 25.00 -17.27
N ASN A 96 14.37 24.50 -18.02
CA ASN A 96 14.20 23.08 -18.26
C ASN A 96 15.34 22.56 -19.14
N GLN A 97 15.73 23.30 -20.19
CA GLN A 97 16.89 22.93 -21.00
C GLN A 97 18.21 22.89 -20.21
N ILE A 98 18.41 23.85 -19.30
CA ILE A 98 19.61 23.90 -18.46
C ILE A 98 19.63 22.72 -17.50
N VAL A 99 18.50 22.46 -16.83
CA VAL A 99 18.28 21.30 -15.97
C VAL A 99 18.63 20.02 -16.73
N TYR A 100 18.06 19.80 -17.92
CA TYR A 100 18.32 18.62 -18.76
C TYR A 100 19.78 18.48 -19.23
N SER A 101 20.54 19.57 -19.26
CA SER A 101 21.95 19.56 -19.67
C SER A 101 22.90 19.10 -18.55
N ILE A 102 22.44 19.07 -17.30
CA ILE A 102 23.24 18.60 -16.14
C ILE A 102 23.43 17.08 -16.23
N HIS A 103 24.63 16.59 -16.54
CA HIS A 103 24.85 15.17 -16.82
C HIS A 103 24.67 14.24 -15.61
N GLU A 104 25.12 14.68 -14.43
CA GLU A 104 24.95 13.94 -13.18
C GLU A 104 24.06 14.78 -12.27
N TRP A 105 22.80 14.38 -12.11
CA TRP A 105 21.90 15.05 -11.17
C TRP A 105 22.45 14.89 -9.76
N PRO A 106 22.91 15.96 -9.11
CA PRO A 106 23.53 15.82 -7.82
C PRO A 106 22.41 15.76 -6.77
N ASN A 107 21.95 14.54 -6.48
CA ASN A 107 21.00 14.28 -5.39
C ASN A 107 21.47 15.05 -4.14
N ASN A 108 20.56 15.84 -3.56
CA ASN A 108 20.75 16.70 -2.38
C ASN A 108 21.55 18.00 -2.56
N LYS A 109 22.02 18.35 -3.77
CA LYS A 109 22.67 19.67 -4.00
C LYS A 109 21.79 20.67 -4.72
N VAL A 110 20.82 20.19 -5.48
CA VAL A 110 19.92 21.09 -6.21
C VAL A 110 18.74 21.42 -5.31
N ASP A 111 18.63 22.70 -4.99
CA ASP A 111 17.52 23.24 -4.21
C ASP A 111 16.23 23.23 -5.05
N LEU A 112 15.30 22.34 -4.70
CA LEU A 112 14.01 22.21 -5.38
C LEU A 112 13.18 23.49 -5.26
N HIS A 113 13.30 24.21 -4.14
CA HIS A 113 12.59 25.48 -3.95
C HIS A 113 13.10 26.53 -4.93
N TYR A 114 14.42 26.58 -5.14
CA TYR A 114 15.01 27.47 -6.12
C TYR A 114 14.55 27.14 -7.53
N LEU A 115 14.55 25.87 -7.93
CA LEU A 115 14.05 25.42 -9.23
C LEU A 115 12.58 25.79 -9.44
N HIS A 116 11.73 25.56 -8.45
CA HIS A 116 10.32 25.95 -8.49
C HIS A 116 10.17 27.47 -8.62
N SER A 117 11.01 28.26 -7.93
CA SER A 117 11.01 29.73 -8.05
C SER A 117 11.44 30.24 -9.44
N LEU A 118 12.04 29.38 -10.26
CA LEU A 118 12.43 29.65 -11.64
C LEU A 118 11.40 29.13 -12.65
N ASP A 119 10.24 28.66 -12.19
CA ASP A 119 9.17 28.09 -13.04
C ASP A 119 9.64 26.84 -13.82
N ALA A 120 10.50 26.03 -13.19
CA ALA A 120 10.92 24.76 -13.76
C ALA A 120 9.79 23.73 -13.73
N ASP A 121 9.78 22.80 -14.69
CA ASP A 121 8.88 21.65 -14.71
C ASP A 121 9.31 20.66 -13.62
N MET A 122 8.70 20.82 -12.44
CA MET A 122 9.06 20.07 -11.24
C MET A 122 8.70 18.59 -11.35
N ASP A 123 7.69 18.22 -12.15
CA ASP A 123 7.33 16.82 -12.39
C ASP A 123 8.44 16.12 -13.20
N GLN A 124 8.91 16.75 -14.27
CA GLN A 124 10.03 16.24 -15.06
C GLN A 124 11.31 16.14 -14.22
N ILE A 125 11.58 17.13 -13.37
CA ILE A 125 12.72 17.12 -12.45
C ILE A 125 12.60 15.96 -11.45
N ALA A 126 11.41 15.71 -10.91
CA ALA A 126 11.20 14.67 -9.92
C ALA A 126 11.48 13.27 -10.48
N TYR A 127 10.98 12.95 -11.69
CA TYR A 127 11.32 11.68 -12.36
C TYR A 127 12.80 11.58 -12.71
N ARG A 128 13.39 12.68 -13.22
CA ARG A 128 14.80 12.68 -13.63
C ARG A 128 15.74 12.48 -12.45
N GLY A 129 15.44 13.13 -11.32
CA GLY A 129 16.19 13.00 -10.08
C GLY A 129 15.94 11.68 -9.36
N ASN A 130 14.96 10.89 -9.82
CA ASN A 130 14.47 9.69 -9.14
C ASN A 130 14.21 9.98 -7.65
N LEU A 131 13.42 11.02 -7.38
CA LEU A 131 13.10 11.44 -6.03
C LEU A 131 12.16 10.39 -5.41
N GLU A 132 12.69 9.55 -4.54
CA GLU A 132 11.97 8.47 -3.85
C GLU A 132 11.65 8.91 -2.42
N PRO A 133 10.52 9.59 -2.17
CA PRO A 133 10.17 10.04 -0.83
C PRO A 133 9.90 8.83 0.09
N ASN A 134 10.48 8.84 1.28
CA ASN A 134 10.37 7.76 2.29
C ASN A 134 9.57 8.17 3.54
N SER A 135 8.97 9.36 3.54
CA SER A 135 8.18 9.88 4.66
C SER A 135 7.11 10.85 4.17
N LEU A 136 6.07 11.06 4.98
CA LEU A 136 5.03 12.05 4.69
C LEU A 136 5.59 13.49 4.61
N ASP A 137 6.64 13.79 5.38
CA ASP A 137 7.32 15.09 5.32
C ASP A 137 8.05 15.28 3.98
N GLU A 138 8.72 14.24 3.48
CA GLU A 138 9.35 14.27 2.15
C GLU A 138 8.31 14.38 1.03
N ILE A 139 7.19 13.66 1.12
CA ILE A 139 6.03 13.80 0.22
C ILE A 139 5.54 15.25 0.20
N ASN A 140 5.31 15.83 1.38
CA ASN A 140 4.81 17.20 1.50
C ASN A 140 5.84 18.21 0.97
N ASN A 141 7.13 17.97 1.19
CA ASN A 141 8.21 18.79 0.65
C ASN A 141 8.22 18.79 -0.88
N LEU A 142 7.98 17.67 -1.55
CA LEU A 142 7.88 17.63 -3.02
C LEU A 142 6.73 18.51 -3.52
N ILE A 143 5.55 18.38 -2.89
CA ILE A 143 4.35 19.13 -3.27
C ILE A 143 4.53 20.64 -3.04
N ILE A 144 5.08 21.05 -1.88
CA ILE A 144 5.39 22.46 -1.58
C ILE A 144 6.40 23.03 -2.58
N ASN A 145 7.32 22.20 -3.07
CA ASN A 145 8.27 22.57 -4.10
C ASN A 145 7.74 22.39 -5.53
N GLY A 146 6.42 22.33 -5.72
CA GLY A 146 5.79 22.45 -7.03
C GLY A 146 5.67 21.16 -7.82
N VAL A 147 6.09 20.01 -7.28
CA VAL A 147 5.78 18.70 -7.88
C VAL A 147 4.28 18.45 -7.75
N SER A 148 3.63 18.03 -8.83
CA SER A 148 2.21 17.75 -8.84
C SER A 148 1.88 16.61 -7.88
N VAL A 149 0.64 16.63 -7.37
CA VAL A 149 0.14 15.60 -6.47
C VAL A 149 0.16 14.22 -7.15
N GLN A 150 -0.14 14.18 -8.46
CA GLN A 150 -0.14 12.94 -9.25
C GLN A 150 1.27 12.34 -9.35
N THR A 151 2.27 13.13 -9.76
CA THR A 151 3.65 12.66 -9.82
C THR A 151 4.18 12.29 -8.44
N THR A 152 3.86 13.07 -7.41
CA THR A 152 4.26 12.73 -6.04
C THR A 152 3.65 11.41 -5.59
N PHE A 153 2.37 11.14 -5.90
CA PHE A 153 1.71 9.88 -5.57
C PHE A 153 2.40 8.68 -6.23
N GLU A 154 2.76 8.80 -7.51
CA GLU A 154 3.49 7.77 -8.25
C GLU A 154 4.89 7.51 -7.69
N LEU A 155 5.64 8.57 -7.39
CA LEU A 155 6.98 8.45 -6.78
C LEU A 155 6.92 7.89 -5.36
N SER A 156 5.81 8.08 -4.65
CA SER A 156 5.60 7.58 -3.29
C SER A 156 5.19 6.11 -3.24
N GLU A 157 5.04 5.43 -4.39
CA GLU A 157 4.45 4.10 -4.44
C GLU A 157 5.20 3.10 -3.53
N ASP A 158 6.53 3.05 -3.62
CA ASP A 158 7.35 2.14 -2.82
C ASP A 158 7.20 2.42 -1.31
N TYR A 159 7.15 3.69 -0.93
CA TYR A 159 6.91 4.08 0.46
C TYR A 159 5.50 3.68 0.92
N ILE A 160 4.47 3.91 0.10
CA ILE A 160 3.09 3.49 0.41
C ILE A 160 3.03 1.97 0.61
N LEU A 161 3.61 1.19 -0.31
CA LEU A 161 3.65 -0.27 -0.24
C LEU A 161 4.45 -0.78 0.96
N SER A 162 5.51 -0.09 1.36
CA SER A 162 6.30 -0.43 2.56
C SER A 162 5.51 -0.28 3.87
N ASN A 163 4.41 0.48 3.86
CA ASN A 163 3.52 0.67 5.00
C ASN A 163 2.38 -0.37 5.08
N ALA A 164 2.41 -1.42 4.25
CA ALA A 164 1.41 -2.49 4.28
C ALA A 164 1.23 -3.10 5.69
N ASP A 165 2.32 -3.30 6.45
CA ASP A 165 2.25 -3.84 7.81
C ASP A 165 1.70 -2.86 8.86
N TYR A 166 1.44 -1.60 8.49
CA TYR A 166 1.05 -0.51 9.39
C TYR A 166 -0.22 0.18 8.88
N PRO A 167 -1.41 -0.43 9.06
CA PRO A 167 -2.66 0.06 8.47
C PRO A 167 -3.00 1.51 8.81
N ASP A 168 -2.68 1.98 10.02
CA ASP A 168 -2.88 3.38 10.41
C ASP A 168 -1.99 4.35 9.65
N ASN A 169 -0.73 3.98 9.40
CA ASN A 169 0.19 4.81 8.63
C ASN A 169 -0.20 4.78 7.15
N LEU A 170 -0.52 3.60 6.62
CA LEU A 170 -1.04 3.43 5.26
C LEU A 170 -2.29 4.29 5.04
N PHE A 171 -3.26 4.23 5.97
CA PHE A 171 -4.46 5.06 5.93
C PHE A 171 -4.14 6.54 5.93
N LYS A 172 -3.23 7.01 6.81
CA LYS A 172 -2.83 8.43 6.86
C LYS A 172 -2.24 8.91 5.54
N ILE A 173 -1.35 8.12 4.94
CA ILE A 173 -0.69 8.48 3.66
C ILE A 173 -1.73 8.53 2.53
N LEU A 174 -2.57 7.50 2.41
CA LEU A 174 -3.61 7.44 1.38
C LEU A 174 -4.67 8.53 1.57
N SER A 175 -5.08 8.80 2.80
CA SER A 175 -6.01 9.88 3.12
C SER A 175 -5.43 11.25 2.79
N PHE A 176 -4.13 11.47 3.04
CA PHE A 176 -3.45 12.69 2.64
C PHE A 176 -3.57 12.91 1.13
N PHE A 177 -3.20 11.90 0.33
CA PHE A 177 -3.33 11.99 -1.14
C PHE A 177 -4.77 12.16 -1.61
N TYR A 178 -5.73 11.47 -0.97
CA TYR A 178 -7.15 11.63 -1.28
C TYR A 178 -7.62 13.08 -1.07
N THR A 179 -7.22 13.71 0.04
CA THR A 179 -7.58 15.11 0.31
C THR A 179 -6.97 16.09 -0.68
N LEU A 180 -5.89 15.69 -1.37
CA LEU A 180 -5.22 16.46 -2.40
C LEU A 180 -5.71 16.14 -3.83
N GLY A 181 -6.73 15.30 -3.97
CA GLY A 181 -7.41 15.05 -5.24
C GLY A 181 -7.05 13.74 -5.94
N ILE A 182 -6.23 12.87 -5.33
CA ILE A 182 -6.05 11.50 -5.84
C ILE A 182 -7.37 10.75 -5.69
N THR A 183 -7.77 10.05 -6.75
CA THR A 183 -9.09 9.42 -6.81
C THR A 183 -9.16 8.16 -5.95
N SER A 184 -10.36 7.79 -5.52
CA SER A 184 -10.59 6.52 -4.83
C SER A 184 -10.23 5.31 -5.70
N GLU A 185 -10.31 5.43 -7.04
CA GLU A 185 -9.92 4.35 -7.95
C GLU A 185 -8.42 4.09 -7.89
N GLN A 186 -7.61 5.15 -7.92
CA GLN A 186 -6.16 5.05 -7.76
C GLN A 186 -5.78 4.48 -6.38
N ILE A 187 -6.44 4.92 -5.32
CA ILE A 187 -6.24 4.37 -3.97
C ILE A 187 -6.60 2.89 -3.89
N ARG A 188 -7.76 2.49 -4.46
CA ARG A 188 -8.18 1.08 -4.54
C ARG A 188 -7.17 0.24 -5.31
N SER A 189 -6.59 0.78 -6.39
CA SER A 189 -5.54 0.10 -7.15
C SER A 189 -4.32 -0.22 -6.27
N ILE A 190 -3.86 0.73 -5.45
CA ILE A 190 -2.75 0.47 -4.51
C ILE A 190 -3.13 -0.60 -3.48
N ILE A 191 -4.31 -0.49 -2.85
CA ILE A 191 -4.75 -1.48 -1.86
C ILE A 191 -4.83 -2.89 -2.48
N SER A 192 -5.29 -3.01 -3.73
CA SER A 192 -5.35 -4.30 -4.44
C SER A 192 -3.98 -4.90 -4.78
N ARG A 193 -2.92 -4.09 -4.81
CA ARG A 193 -1.53 -4.57 -4.95
C ARG A 193 -0.96 -5.05 -3.62
N VAL A 194 -1.41 -4.46 -2.51
CA VAL A 194 -1.03 -4.88 -1.16
C VAL A 194 -1.77 -6.15 -0.74
N ILE A 195 -3.08 -6.23 -1.03
CA ILE A 195 -3.94 -7.36 -0.73
C ILE A 195 -4.11 -8.18 -2.03
N PRO A 196 -3.45 -9.34 -2.18
CA PRO A 196 -3.62 -10.16 -3.37
C PRO A 196 -5.10 -10.51 -3.57
N THR A 197 -5.61 -10.30 -4.78
CA THR A 197 -6.98 -10.67 -5.17
C THR A 197 -7.24 -12.18 -5.09
N ILE A 198 -6.18 -12.99 -4.99
CA ILE A 198 -6.21 -14.45 -4.87
C ILE A 198 -5.57 -14.79 -3.53
N PHE A 199 -6.38 -15.04 -2.50
CA PHE A 199 -5.87 -15.51 -1.21
C PHE A 199 -5.45 -16.97 -1.29
N VAL A 200 -4.24 -17.25 -1.79
CA VAL A 200 -3.47 -18.49 -1.53
C VAL A 200 -1.98 -18.19 -1.72
N ASP A 201 -1.25 -17.97 -0.62
CA ASP A 201 0.07 -18.56 -0.39
C ASP A 201 0.57 -18.16 1.02
N GLU A 202 0.92 -19.17 1.82
CA GLU A 202 1.15 -19.10 3.26
C GLU A 202 2.34 -18.21 3.70
N VAL A 203 3.03 -17.55 2.78
CA VAL A 203 4.29 -16.84 3.06
C VAL A 203 4.12 -15.33 3.34
N LYS A 204 2.94 -14.74 3.08
CA LYS A 204 2.66 -13.30 3.33
C LYS A 204 1.40 -13.00 4.14
N LEU A 205 0.95 -13.94 4.97
CA LEU A 205 -0.34 -13.83 5.67
C LEU A 205 -0.40 -12.70 6.73
N PHE A 206 0.70 -12.35 7.41
CA PHE A 206 0.67 -11.37 8.49
C PHE A 206 0.39 -9.91 8.04
N PRO A 207 1.12 -9.36 7.04
CA PRO A 207 0.83 -8.03 6.50
C PRO A 207 -0.61 -7.90 6.04
N ILE A 208 -1.05 -8.87 5.24
CA ILE A 208 -2.37 -8.89 4.62
C ILE A 208 -3.47 -8.97 5.69
N LYS A 209 -3.27 -9.81 6.72
CA LYS A 209 -4.22 -9.93 7.83
C LYS A 209 -4.38 -8.62 8.58
N SER A 210 -3.29 -7.91 8.88
CA SER A 210 -3.35 -6.67 9.65
C SER A 210 -4.21 -5.59 8.97
N ILE A 211 -4.03 -5.39 7.66
CA ILE A 211 -4.81 -4.42 6.89
C ILE A 211 -6.27 -4.84 6.78
N ILE A 212 -6.53 -6.12 6.54
CA ILE A 212 -7.91 -6.61 6.40
C ILE A 212 -8.66 -6.54 7.72
N ASP A 213 -7.99 -6.90 8.81
CA ASP A 213 -8.52 -6.70 10.16
C ASP A 213 -8.80 -5.21 10.40
N ASP A 214 -7.89 -4.30 10.04
CA ASP A 214 -8.13 -2.87 10.22
C ASP A 214 -9.27 -2.35 9.32
N ILE A 215 -9.36 -2.78 8.06
CA ILE A 215 -10.43 -2.38 7.13
C ILE A 215 -11.80 -2.81 7.66
N VAL A 216 -11.92 -4.05 8.12
CA VAL A 216 -13.20 -4.64 8.53
C VAL A 216 -13.61 -4.24 9.94
N ASN A 217 -12.66 -4.08 10.87
CA ASN A 217 -12.94 -3.78 12.29
C ASN A 217 -12.91 -2.29 12.64
N SER A 218 -12.33 -1.42 11.80
CA SER A 218 -12.26 0.01 12.08
C SER A 218 -13.65 0.67 12.17
N SER A 219 -13.65 1.93 12.61
CA SER A 219 -14.83 2.79 12.50
C SER A 219 -15.44 2.72 11.09
N PRO A 220 -16.78 2.61 10.97
CA PRO A 220 -17.46 2.47 9.68
C PRO A 220 -17.10 3.54 8.65
N ASP A 221 -16.60 4.70 9.10
CA ASP A 221 -16.27 5.82 8.22
C ASP A 221 -14.80 5.90 7.82
N LYS A 222 -13.88 5.19 8.51
CA LYS A 222 -12.42 5.33 8.30
C LYS A 222 -12.04 5.04 6.84
N TRP A 223 -12.13 3.79 6.43
CA TRP A 223 -11.77 3.38 5.08
C TRP A 223 -12.75 3.85 4.00
N PRO A 224 -14.07 3.90 4.26
CA PRO A 224 -15.01 4.48 3.31
C PRO A 224 -14.78 5.97 3.02
N SER A 225 -14.20 6.76 3.93
CA SER A 225 -13.91 8.18 3.66
C SER A 225 -12.89 8.40 2.54
N ILE A 226 -12.11 7.37 2.17
CA ILE A 226 -11.18 7.40 1.04
C ILE A 226 -11.62 6.45 -0.09
N GLY A 227 -12.88 6.02 -0.07
CA GLY A 227 -13.50 5.20 -1.11
C GLY A 227 -13.20 3.70 -1.05
N ILE A 228 -12.65 3.20 0.06
CA ILE A 228 -12.47 1.75 0.29
C ILE A 228 -13.75 1.18 0.91
N LYS A 229 -14.43 0.28 0.19
CA LYS A 229 -15.65 -0.37 0.68
C LYS A 229 -15.30 -1.56 1.56
N THR A 230 -15.61 -1.46 2.85
CA THR A 230 -15.29 -2.52 3.83
C THR A 230 -15.92 -3.88 3.49
N SER A 231 -17.11 -3.88 2.87
CA SER A 231 -17.79 -5.10 2.41
C SER A 231 -17.01 -5.89 1.37
N GLU A 232 -16.16 -5.25 0.56
CA GLU A 232 -15.30 -5.94 -0.43
C GLU A 232 -14.23 -6.81 0.25
N TYR A 233 -13.97 -6.57 1.55
CA TYR A 233 -12.97 -7.27 2.35
C TYR A 233 -13.59 -8.24 3.37
N ALA A 234 -14.93 -8.36 3.41
CA ALA A 234 -15.61 -9.28 4.31
C ALA A 234 -15.21 -10.74 4.06
N LYS A 235 -15.24 -11.19 2.79
CA LYS A 235 -14.84 -12.56 2.40
C LYS A 235 -13.42 -12.92 2.85
N PRO A 236 -12.36 -12.18 2.46
CA PRO A 236 -11.01 -12.54 2.88
C PRO A 236 -10.83 -12.43 4.40
N TRP A 237 -11.51 -11.49 5.06
CA TRP A 237 -11.51 -11.41 6.51
C TRP A 237 -12.11 -12.65 7.18
N ILE A 238 -13.24 -13.16 6.67
CA ILE A 238 -13.89 -14.39 7.16
C ILE A 238 -12.91 -15.55 7.03
N CYS A 239 -12.29 -15.75 5.86
CA CYS A 239 -11.33 -16.84 5.65
C CYS A 239 -10.15 -16.81 6.66
N LEU A 240 -9.70 -15.62 7.07
CA LEU A 240 -8.58 -15.45 8.01
C LEU A 240 -8.98 -15.55 9.49
N ASN A 241 -10.27 -15.37 9.83
CA ASN A 241 -10.71 -15.17 11.21
C ASN A 241 -11.89 -16.03 11.65
N TYR A 242 -12.52 -16.82 10.78
CA TYR A 242 -13.77 -17.51 11.09
C TYR A 242 -13.72 -18.33 12.38
N TYR A 243 -12.62 -19.07 12.61
CA TYR A 243 -12.43 -19.93 13.78
C TYR A 243 -12.58 -19.20 15.13
N ARG A 244 -12.36 -17.87 15.16
CA ARG A 244 -12.51 -17.05 16.37
C ARG A 244 -13.96 -16.80 16.76
N TYR A 245 -14.89 -16.83 15.79
CA TYR A 245 -16.30 -16.44 15.94
C TYR A 245 -17.25 -17.64 16.01
N LEU A 246 -16.71 -18.85 16.12
CA LEU A 246 -17.47 -20.09 16.28
C LEU A 246 -17.69 -20.47 17.75
N GLY A 247 -17.36 -19.58 18.68
CA GLY A 247 -17.68 -19.76 20.09
C GLY A 247 -19.20 -19.79 20.31
N VAL A 248 -19.60 -20.42 21.41
CA VAL A 248 -20.97 -20.35 21.93
C VAL A 248 -20.95 -19.59 23.24
N ASP A 249 -21.99 -18.79 23.50
CA ASP A 249 -22.16 -18.20 24.82
C ASP A 249 -22.36 -19.33 25.84
N SER A 250 -21.33 -19.53 26.66
CA SER A 250 -21.30 -20.59 27.66
C SER A 250 -21.90 -20.14 29.00
N GLY A 251 -22.24 -18.85 29.15
CA GLY A 251 -22.60 -18.24 30.43
C GLY A 251 -21.49 -18.30 31.49
N LYS A 252 -20.29 -18.78 31.14
CA LYS A 252 -19.10 -18.82 32.01
C LYS A 252 -18.21 -17.62 31.68
N THR A 253 -17.71 -16.96 32.72
CA THR A 253 -16.75 -15.85 32.58
C THR A 253 -15.44 -16.33 31.97
N LEU A 254 -14.81 -15.44 31.18
CA LEU A 254 -13.52 -15.59 30.47
C LEU A 254 -12.31 -16.03 31.34
N SER A 255 -12.48 -16.24 32.65
CA SER A 255 -11.43 -16.57 33.61
C SER A 255 -10.95 -18.03 33.58
N ASP A 256 -11.68 -18.94 32.92
CA ASP A 256 -11.50 -20.39 33.12
C ASP A 256 -10.87 -21.11 31.90
N ILE A 257 -10.49 -20.41 30.83
CA ILE A 257 -9.96 -21.01 29.60
C ILE A 257 -8.55 -20.44 29.31
N PRO A 258 -7.51 -21.28 29.07
CA PRO A 258 -6.15 -20.78 28.83
C PRO A 258 -6.01 -20.16 27.44
N SER A 259 -5.69 -18.85 27.43
CA SER A 259 -4.82 -18.12 26.49
C SER A 259 -4.96 -18.28 24.97
N VAL A 260 -6.11 -18.71 24.43
CA VAL A 260 -6.41 -18.55 23.01
C VAL A 260 -7.75 -17.82 22.89
N ASP A 261 -7.82 -16.86 21.98
CA ASP A 261 -8.93 -15.93 21.70
C ASP A 261 -10.22 -16.63 21.20
N TYR A 262 -10.46 -17.89 21.60
CA TYR A 262 -11.70 -18.63 21.42
C TYR A 262 -12.73 -18.11 22.42
N GLY A 263 -13.87 -17.65 21.91
CA GLY A 263 -14.95 -17.17 22.78
C GLY A 263 -15.82 -16.09 22.16
N LYS A 264 -15.46 -15.56 20.99
CA LYS A 264 -16.38 -14.70 20.24
C LYS A 264 -17.46 -15.56 19.60
N THR A 265 -18.67 -15.04 19.64
CA THR A 265 -19.85 -15.61 19.00
C THR A 265 -20.11 -14.88 17.69
N LEU A 266 -21.07 -15.37 16.91
CA LEU A 266 -21.51 -14.66 15.70
C LEU A 266 -22.14 -13.29 15.99
N ALA A 267 -22.56 -13.03 17.23
CA ALA A 267 -23.04 -11.71 17.64
C ALA A 267 -21.91 -10.67 17.75
N ASP A 268 -20.66 -11.12 17.89
CA ASP A 268 -19.47 -10.27 17.99
C ASP A 268 -18.86 -9.94 16.62
N LEU A 269 -19.51 -10.36 15.52
CA LEU A 269 -19.02 -10.08 14.17
C LEU A 269 -18.87 -8.58 13.93
N PRO A 270 -17.83 -8.15 13.19
CA PRO A 270 -17.68 -6.75 12.81
C PRO A 270 -18.89 -6.31 11.98
N LYS A 271 -19.26 -5.03 12.09
CA LYS A 271 -20.42 -4.48 11.36
C LYS A 271 -20.38 -4.67 9.85
N ALA A 272 -19.17 -4.79 9.28
CA ALA A 272 -18.96 -5.02 7.85
C ALA A 272 -19.19 -6.48 7.41
N VAL A 273 -19.42 -7.40 8.36
CA VAL A 273 -19.61 -8.83 8.11
C VAL A 273 -20.98 -9.25 8.62
N SER A 274 -21.88 -9.63 7.72
CA SER A 274 -23.16 -10.21 8.11
C SER A 274 -23.01 -11.69 8.48
N VAL A 275 -23.91 -12.19 9.35
CA VAL A 275 -24.01 -13.64 9.64
C VAL A 275 -24.24 -14.43 8.35
N HIS A 276 -25.03 -13.87 7.43
CA HIS A 276 -25.26 -14.46 6.11
C HIS A 276 -23.95 -14.66 5.35
N ASP A 277 -23.14 -13.61 5.23
CA ASP A 277 -21.85 -13.67 4.51
C ASP A 277 -20.86 -14.59 5.22
N PHE A 278 -20.84 -14.59 6.56
CA PHE A 278 -20.00 -15.49 7.34
C PHE A 278 -20.30 -16.95 6.99
N ILE A 279 -21.57 -17.36 7.10
CA ILE A 279 -21.99 -18.73 6.79
C ILE A 279 -21.77 -19.05 5.32
N HIS A 280 -22.00 -18.10 4.40
CA HIS A 280 -21.79 -18.36 2.98
C HIS A 280 -20.34 -18.79 2.68
N HIS A 281 -19.35 -18.20 3.33
CA HIS A 281 -17.93 -18.36 3.00
C HIS A 281 -17.16 -19.44 3.79
N VAL A 282 -17.77 -20.06 4.81
CA VAL A 282 -17.12 -21.11 5.63
C VAL A 282 -17.84 -22.43 5.42
N TYR A 283 -17.13 -23.54 5.20
CA TYR A 283 -17.79 -24.83 5.00
C TYR A 283 -18.47 -25.33 6.28
N LEU A 284 -19.62 -25.99 6.19
CA LEU A 284 -20.31 -26.52 7.37
C LEU A 284 -19.48 -27.57 8.11
N GLY A 285 -18.73 -28.39 7.37
CA GLY A 285 -17.78 -29.34 7.97
C GLY A 285 -16.60 -28.68 8.68
N GLU A 286 -16.16 -27.50 8.22
CA GLU A 286 -15.14 -26.72 8.95
C GLU A 286 -15.72 -26.12 10.22
N ILE A 287 -16.96 -25.61 10.15
CA ILE A 287 -17.67 -25.11 11.33
C ILE A 287 -17.78 -26.23 12.37
N GLU A 288 -18.26 -27.41 11.98
CA GLU A 288 -18.36 -28.58 12.86
C GLU A 288 -17.01 -28.90 13.50
N ARG A 289 -15.94 -28.98 12.70
CA ARG A 289 -14.63 -29.36 13.20
C ARG A 289 -14.14 -28.39 14.27
N GLU A 290 -14.26 -27.08 14.02
CA GLU A 290 -13.79 -26.05 14.94
C GLU A 290 -14.63 -25.94 16.21
N ILE A 291 -15.95 -26.15 16.14
CA ILE A 291 -16.79 -26.17 17.36
C ILE A 291 -16.54 -27.44 18.18
N SER A 292 -16.31 -28.57 17.52
CA SER A 292 -15.98 -29.85 18.16
C SER A 292 -14.65 -29.78 18.89
N TYR A 293 -13.63 -29.09 18.33
CA TYR A 293 -12.39 -28.79 19.06
C TYR A 293 -12.60 -27.95 20.33
N GLN A 294 -13.63 -27.11 20.35
CA GLN A 294 -14.02 -26.31 21.52
C GLN A 294 -14.93 -27.07 22.49
N GLY A 295 -15.32 -28.31 22.16
CA GLY A 295 -16.18 -29.16 23.00
C GLY A 295 -17.67 -28.86 22.88
N TYR A 296 -18.10 -28.21 21.79
CA TYR A 296 -19.50 -27.89 21.52
C TYR A 296 -20.06 -28.74 20.38
N THR A 297 -21.36 -29.01 20.42
CA THR A 297 -22.08 -29.69 19.33
C THR A 297 -22.63 -28.69 18.31
N PHE A 298 -22.93 -29.16 17.10
CA PHE A 298 -23.54 -28.31 16.06
C PHE A 298 -24.90 -27.74 16.48
N ASP A 299 -25.71 -28.50 17.22
CA ASP A 299 -26.96 -27.99 17.81
C ASP A 299 -26.71 -26.86 18.83
N GLN A 300 -25.67 -26.97 19.66
CA GLN A 300 -25.30 -25.91 20.59
C GLN A 300 -24.86 -24.64 19.83
N PHE A 301 -24.06 -24.78 18.77
CA PHE A 301 -23.68 -23.66 17.91
C PHE A 301 -24.90 -22.96 17.31
N ILE A 302 -25.85 -23.72 16.74
CA ILE A 302 -27.07 -23.17 16.16
C ILE A 302 -27.85 -22.37 17.21
N ARG A 303 -28.13 -22.98 18.36
CA ARG A 303 -29.00 -22.41 19.39
C ARG A 303 -28.38 -21.23 20.14
N ARG A 304 -27.06 -21.24 20.34
CA ARG A 304 -26.37 -20.31 21.25
C ARG A 304 -25.50 -19.27 20.55
N SER A 305 -25.28 -19.40 19.24
CA SER A 305 -24.46 -18.46 18.48
C SER A 305 -25.19 -18.02 17.21
N PHE A 306 -25.54 -18.95 16.32
CA PHE A 306 -26.12 -18.62 15.01
C PHE A 306 -27.50 -17.98 15.07
N LEU A 307 -28.50 -18.61 15.70
CA LEU A 307 -29.86 -18.06 15.79
C LEU A 307 -29.90 -16.77 16.62
N PRO A 308 -29.24 -16.65 17.78
CA PRO A 308 -29.20 -15.40 18.54
C PRO A 308 -28.57 -14.22 17.78
N ALA A 309 -27.61 -14.49 16.89
CA ALA A 309 -27.00 -13.49 16.03
C ALA A 309 -27.89 -13.08 14.84
N GLY A 310 -29.11 -13.62 14.73
CA GLY A 310 -30.03 -13.34 13.63
C GLY A 310 -29.83 -14.23 12.40
N GLY A 311 -29.15 -15.37 12.56
CA GLY A 311 -29.00 -16.37 11.51
C GLY A 311 -30.32 -17.00 11.08
N ASP A 312 -30.44 -17.32 9.80
CA ASP A 312 -31.60 -18.00 9.21
C ASP A 312 -31.34 -19.51 9.09
N ILE A 313 -32.13 -20.34 9.77
CA ILE A 313 -31.97 -21.80 9.74
C ILE A 313 -32.12 -22.37 8.32
N GLU A 314 -32.95 -21.75 7.47
CA GLU A 314 -33.08 -22.19 6.07
C GLU A 314 -31.83 -21.89 5.25
N GLN A 315 -31.04 -20.89 5.64
CA GLN A 315 -29.73 -20.63 5.02
C GLN A 315 -28.76 -21.78 5.26
N LEU A 316 -28.69 -22.29 6.49
CA LEU A 316 -27.90 -23.48 6.80
C LEU A 316 -28.41 -24.70 6.04
N ALA A 317 -29.74 -24.86 5.94
CA ALA A 317 -30.33 -25.95 5.20
C ALA A 317 -29.95 -25.88 3.71
N GLN A 318 -30.13 -24.73 3.04
CA GLN A 318 -29.72 -24.52 1.64
C GLN A 318 -28.23 -24.77 1.43
N LYS A 319 -27.40 -24.28 2.36
CA LYS A 319 -25.96 -24.50 2.31
C LYS A 319 -25.59 -25.97 2.39
N SER A 320 -26.23 -26.74 3.28
CA SER A 320 -25.99 -28.18 3.38
C SER A 320 -26.25 -28.93 2.07
N PHE A 321 -27.25 -28.50 1.28
CA PHE A 321 -27.46 -29.02 -0.08
C PHE A 321 -26.36 -28.59 -1.04
N SER A 322 -25.95 -27.32 -1.02
CA SER A 322 -24.89 -26.82 -1.91
C SER A 322 -23.54 -27.49 -1.67
N GLU A 323 -23.27 -27.92 -0.43
CA GLU A 323 -22.06 -28.61 -0.02
C GLU A 323 -22.15 -30.13 -0.14
N ASN A 324 -23.30 -30.66 -0.57
CA ASN A 324 -23.56 -32.10 -0.67
C ASN A 324 -23.27 -32.86 0.64
N ILE A 325 -23.69 -32.30 1.78
CA ILE A 325 -23.55 -32.96 3.08
C ILE A 325 -24.29 -34.31 3.06
N ASP A 326 -23.58 -35.39 3.39
CA ASP A 326 -24.09 -36.75 3.30
C ASP A 326 -24.88 -37.14 4.56
N TYR A 327 -25.99 -37.84 4.36
CA TYR A 327 -26.81 -38.41 5.43
C TYR A 327 -26.19 -39.71 5.98
N GLU A 328 -25.33 -40.39 5.22
CA GLU A 328 -24.66 -41.63 5.65
C GLU A 328 -23.39 -41.35 6.45
N ASP A 329 -22.75 -40.20 6.24
CA ASP A 329 -21.60 -39.74 7.01
C ASP A 329 -22.04 -39.34 8.44
N PRO A 330 -21.40 -39.85 9.51
CA PRO A 330 -21.81 -39.53 10.89
C PRO A 330 -21.74 -38.03 11.22
N VAL A 331 -20.75 -37.31 10.70
CA VAL A 331 -20.59 -35.86 10.95
C VAL A 331 -21.63 -35.09 10.15
N GLY A 332 -21.79 -35.43 8.86
CA GLY A 332 -22.82 -34.87 7.99
C GLY A 332 -24.23 -35.09 8.54
N TRP A 333 -24.52 -36.28 9.06
CA TRP A 333 -25.79 -36.59 9.70
C TRP A 333 -26.05 -35.71 10.93
N LEU A 334 -25.06 -35.48 11.79
CA LEU A 334 -25.20 -34.60 12.96
C LEU A 334 -25.48 -33.15 12.56
N ILE A 335 -24.80 -32.64 11.54
CA ILE A 335 -25.05 -31.30 10.97
C ILE A 335 -26.50 -31.20 10.49
N LEU A 336 -26.93 -32.13 9.64
CA LEU A 336 -28.28 -32.14 9.06
C LEU A 336 -29.36 -32.30 10.14
N ALA A 337 -29.15 -33.20 11.10
CA ALA A 337 -30.05 -33.43 12.23
C ALA A 337 -30.21 -32.18 13.10
N ALA A 338 -29.11 -31.49 13.41
CA ALA A 338 -29.14 -30.24 14.15
C ALA A 338 -29.88 -29.13 13.40
N ILE A 339 -29.67 -28.99 12.08
CA ILE A 339 -30.42 -28.03 11.25
C ILE A 339 -31.92 -28.35 11.28
N TYR A 340 -32.30 -29.62 11.11
CA TYR A 340 -33.69 -30.07 11.12
C TYR A 340 -34.38 -29.78 12.46
N VAL A 341 -33.75 -30.16 13.58
CA VAL A 341 -34.32 -29.98 14.94
C VAL A 341 -34.54 -28.50 15.27
N ASN A 342 -33.73 -27.61 14.70
CA ASN A 342 -33.86 -26.17 14.87
C ASN A 342 -34.79 -25.51 13.84
N GLY A 343 -35.50 -26.30 13.03
CA GLY A 343 -36.59 -25.83 12.17
C GLY A 343 -36.27 -25.76 10.66
N GLY A 344 -35.13 -26.29 10.22
CA GLY A 344 -34.77 -26.32 8.80
C GLY A 344 -35.66 -27.28 8.00
N LYS A 345 -36.57 -26.72 7.19
CA LYS A 345 -37.62 -27.44 6.45
C LYS A 345 -37.09 -28.19 5.23
N LEU A 346 -35.97 -27.74 4.67
CA LEU A 346 -35.38 -28.41 3.51
C LEU A 346 -34.74 -29.77 3.87
N ILE A 347 -34.42 -30.00 5.14
CA ILE A 347 -33.79 -31.26 5.55
C ILE A 347 -34.81 -32.40 5.57
N ASN A 348 -34.45 -33.52 4.92
CA ASN A 348 -35.34 -34.65 4.78
C ASN A 348 -35.34 -35.52 6.05
N ARG A 349 -36.40 -35.42 6.85
CA ARG A 349 -36.59 -36.21 8.08
C ARG A 349 -36.53 -37.72 7.83
N TYR A 350 -37.17 -38.21 6.78
CA TYR A 350 -37.19 -39.64 6.45
C TYR A 350 -35.77 -40.17 6.20
N LYS A 351 -34.94 -39.43 5.47
CA LYS A 351 -33.52 -39.77 5.29
C LYS A 351 -32.77 -39.75 6.62
N LEU A 352 -32.96 -38.73 7.46
CA LEU A 352 -32.33 -38.69 8.80
C LEU A 352 -32.68 -39.94 9.61
N SER A 353 -33.97 -40.32 9.66
CA SER A 353 -34.42 -41.52 10.38
C SER A 353 -33.90 -42.83 9.78
N LYS A 354 -33.86 -42.94 8.45
CA LYS A 354 -33.36 -44.13 7.75
C LYS A 354 -31.87 -44.36 7.98
N TYR A 355 -31.08 -43.30 7.99
CA TYR A 355 -29.61 -43.37 8.11
C TYR A 355 -29.09 -43.19 9.54
N ALA A 356 -29.98 -43.00 10.52
CA ALA A 356 -29.60 -42.88 11.92
C ALA A 356 -28.95 -44.17 12.44
N ASN A 357 -27.63 -44.16 12.62
CA ASN A 357 -26.90 -45.24 13.26
C ASN A 357 -26.30 -44.80 14.61
N LEU A 358 -27.03 -45.10 15.70
CA LEU A 358 -26.64 -44.68 17.05
C LEU A 358 -25.30 -45.27 17.52
N THR A 359 -24.77 -46.32 16.90
CA THR A 359 -23.46 -46.88 17.27
C THR A 359 -22.30 -45.95 16.94
N ASN A 360 -22.53 -44.95 16.10
CA ASN A 360 -21.51 -43.99 15.66
C ASN A 360 -21.35 -42.82 16.64
N TYR A 361 -22.23 -42.69 17.65
CA TYR A 361 -22.28 -41.51 18.51
C TYR A 361 -22.06 -41.88 19.99
N PHE A 362 -21.46 -40.95 20.73
CA PHE A 362 -21.21 -41.08 22.17
C PHE A 362 -21.56 -39.77 22.89
N GLY A 363 -21.66 -39.81 24.22
CA GLY A 363 -21.81 -38.62 25.04
C GLY A 363 -23.01 -37.74 24.67
N VAL A 364 -22.73 -36.45 24.42
CA VAL A 364 -23.76 -35.43 24.13
C VAL A 364 -24.45 -35.70 22.78
N ASP A 365 -23.72 -36.16 21.77
CA ASP A 365 -24.28 -36.45 20.44
C ASP A 365 -25.19 -37.68 20.46
N LEU A 366 -24.83 -38.72 21.22
CA LEU A 366 -25.71 -39.88 21.42
C LEU A 366 -27.00 -39.47 22.14
N LYS A 367 -26.89 -38.60 23.15
CA LYS A 367 -28.05 -38.07 23.87
C LYS A 367 -28.95 -37.28 22.92
N PHE A 368 -28.37 -36.37 22.13
CA PHE A 368 -29.07 -35.60 21.11
C PHE A 368 -29.79 -36.51 20.11
N ALA A 369 -29.08 -37.46 19.51
CA ALA A 369 -29.65 -38.38 18.52
C ALA A 369 -30.80 -39.21 19.12
N THR A 370 -30.66 -39.71 20.35
CA THR A 370 -31.69 -40.52 21.01
C THR A 370 -32.91 -39.69 21.41
N GLU A 371 -32.71 -38.43 21.81
CA GLU A 371 -33.79 -37.53 22.24
C GLU A 371 -34.67 -37.10 21.05
N TYR A 372 -34.05 -36.71 19.93
CA TYR A 372 -34.77 -36.16 18.78
C TYR A 372 -35.13 -37.20 17.71
N PHE A 373 -34.41 -38.32 17.66
CA PHE A 373 -34.62 -39.40 16.69
C PHE A 373 -34.70 -40.76 17.41
N PRO A 374 -35.69 -40.97 18.29
CA PRO A 374 -35.89 -42.27 18.91
C PRO A 374 -36.17 -43.33 17.84
N LYS A 375 -35.78 -44.59 18.10
CA LYS A 375 -35.88 -45.76 17.19
C LYS A 375 -37.30 -46.14 16.72
N ILE A 376 -38.29 -45.26 16.83
CA ILE A 376 -39.67 -45.50 16.39
C ILE A 376 -39.78 -45.11 14.92
N LEU A 377 -39.35 -46.00 14.03
CA LEU A 377 -39.96 -46.08 12.71
C LEU A 377 -41.27 -46.83 12.91
N THR A 378 -42.40 -46.13 12.80
CA THR A 378 -43.65 -46.79 12.43
C THR A 378 -43.81 -46.58 10.94
N ASP A 379 -44.19 -47.64 10.22
CA ASP A 379 -44.34 -47.75 8.76
C ASP A 379 -45.41 -46.81 8.14
N ARG A 380 -45.61 -45.61 8.70
CA ARG A 380 -46.66 -44.66 8.31
C ARG A 380 -46.17 -43.39 7.62
N GLU A 381 -44.87 -43.27 7.34
CA GLU A 381 -44.31 -42.17 6.55
C GLU A 381 -43.85 -42.62 5.14
N GLU A 382 -44.38 -43.75 4.62
CA GLU A 382 -44.16 -44.16 3.21
C GLU A 382 -44.96 -43.32 2.20
N ASP A 383 -45.99 -42.58 2.64
CA ASP A 383 -46.92 -41.88 1.74
C ASP A 383 -46.82 -40.35 1.83
N LEU A 384 -45.70 -39.74 1.45
CA LEU A 384 -45.70 -38.37 0.90
C LEU A 384 -44.54 -38.25 -0.12
N THR A 385 -44.89 -38.54 -1.37
CA THR A 385 -44.06 -38.41 -2.59
C THR A 385 -43.95 -36.97 -3.06
#